data_AF-A0AAP2UHY0-F1
#
_entry.id   AF-A0AAP2UHY0-F1
#
_cell.length_a   1.000
_cell.length_b   1.000
_cell.length_c   1.000
_cell.angle_alpha   90.00
_cell.angle_beta   90.00
_cell.angle_gamma   90.00
#
_symmetry.space_group_name_H-M   'P 1'
#
loop_
_entity.id
_entity.type
_entity.pdbx_description
1 polymer ?
#
loop_
_entity_poly.entity_id
_entity_poly.type
_entity_poly.pdbx_seq_one_letter_code
_entity_poly.pdbx_strand_id
1 'polypeptide(L)'
;MRTNEEWKAIFADHEASGMTVKEYCKEHNIGVASFYKYKKLIMQSDELFNQVTVIDEEPVSTMIEFQIDGHTINCDIKYLHLIVSAL
;
A
#
# COMPACT_ATOMS: atom_id res chain seq x y z
N MET A 1 28.14 15.28 2.47
CA MET A 1 27.15 14.77 1.49
C MET A 1 26.20 13.89 2.29
N ARG A 2 24.90 14.17 2.30
CA ARG A 2 23.92 13.39 3.08
C ARG A 2 23.57 12.08 2.36
N THR A 3 23.36 10.99 3.09
CA THR A 3 22.90 9.70 2.56
C THR A 3 21.40 9.72 2.28
N ASN A 4 20.90 8.71 1.57
CA ASN A 4 19.45 8.57 1.32
C ASN A 4 18.65 8.40 2.62
N GLU A 5 19.19 7.69 3.61
CA GLU A 5 18.55 7.50 4.91
C GLU A 5 18.44 8.82 5.69
N GLU A 6 19.50 9.65 5.66
CA GLU A 6 19.47 10.98 6.26
C GLU A 6 18.40 11.88 5.59
N TRP A 7 18.26 11.80 4.26
CA TRP A 7 17.21 12.52 3.57
C TRP A 7 15.81 12.01 3.90
N LYS A 8 15.61 10.69 4.06
CA LYS A 8 14.33 10.12 4.52
C LYS A 8 13.96 10.65 5.91
N ALA A 9 14.93 10.70 6.84
CA ALA A 9 14.70 11.26 8.17
C ALA A 9 14.32 12.75 8.11
N ILE A 10 14.99 13.54 7.24
CA ILE A 10 14.66 14.95 7.01
C ILE A 10 13.23 15.14 6.47
N PHE A 11 12.77 14.28 5.56
CA PHE A 11 11.40 14.38 5.05
C PHE A 11 10.35 14.00 6.10
N ALA A 12 10.61 12.97 6.90
CA ALA A 12 9.74 12.58 8.00
C ALA A 12 9.65 13.67 9.08
N ASP A 13 10.79 14.28 9.43
CA ASP A 13 10.87 15.40 10.36
C ASP A 13 10.15 16.65 9.82
N HIS A 14 10.34 16.98 8.53
CA HIS A 14 9.58 18.04 7.86
C HIS A 14 8.07 17.80 7.91
N GLU A 15 7.61 16.58 7.63
CA GLU A 15 6.18 16.23 7.66
C GLU A 15 5.61 16.32 9.08
N ALA A 16 6.36 15.86 10.10
CA ALA A 16 5.98 15.96 11.50
C ALA A 16 5.98 17.42 12.01
N SER A 17 6.86 18.28 11.50
CA SER A 17 6.96 19.68 11.91
C SER A 17 5.75 20.52 11.49
N GLY A 18 5.02 20.11 10.45
CA GLY A 18 3.92 20.89 9.86
C GLY A 18 4.35 22.22 9.22
N MET A 19 5.66 22.50 9.15
CA MET A 19 6.20 23.72 8.57
C MET A 19 6.09 23.74 7.04
N THR A 20 6.15 24.92 6.43
CA THR A 20 6.38 24.98 5.00
C THR A 20 7.82 24.56 4.67
N VAL A 21 8.03 23.97 3.49
CA VAL A 21 9.38 23.53 3.05
C VAL A 21 10.41 24.66 3.12
N LYS A 22 9.99 25.90 2.83
CA LYS A 22 10.87 27.07 2.85
C LYS A 22 11.33 27.43 4.26
N GLU A 23 10.44 27.36 5.24
CA GLU A 23 10.75 27.62 6.66
C GLU A 23 11.65 26.52 7.21
N TYR A 24 11.28 25.27 6.97
CA TYR A 24 12.07 24.11 7.36
C TYR A 24 13.49 24.15 6.76
N CYS A 25 13.60 24.40 5.46
CA CYS A 25 14.90 24.53 4.78
C CYS A 25 15.75 25.68 5.36
N LYS A 26 15.12 26.79 5.75
CA LYS A 26 15.82 27.93 6.35
C LYS A 26 16.37 27.59 7.74
N GLU A 27 15.57 26.92 8.57
CA GLU A 27 15.95 26.53 9.93
C GLU A 27 17.07 25.47 9.93
N HIS A 28 16.97 24.47 9.05
CA HIS A 28 17.92 23.34 9.00
C HIS A 28 19.12 23.59 8.06
N ASN A 29 19.27 24.81 7.53
CA ASN A 29 20.31 25.20 6.58
C ASN A 29 20.38 24.29 5.34
N ILE A 30 19.21 23.92 4.82
CA ILE A 30 19.06 23.09 3.62
C ILE A 30 18.70 23.98 2.44
N GLY A 31 19.36 23.77 1.30
CA GLY A 31 18.94 24.41 0.06
C GLY A 31 17.60 23.87 -0.41
N VAL A 32 16.62 24.74 -0.66
CA VAL A 32 15.28 24.35 -1.15
C VAL A 32 15.36 23.51 -2.43
N ALA A 33 16.26 23.88 -3.35
CA ALA A 33 16.49 23.10 -4.57
C ALA A 33 17.01 21.69 -4.29
N SER A 34 17.91 21.54 -3.30
CA SER A 34 18.39 20.23 -2.85
C SER A 34 17.24 19.42 -2.26
N PHE A 35 16.42 20.03 -1.40
CA PHE A 35 15.27 19.36 -0.79
C PHE A 35 14.36 18.73 -1.86
N TYR A 36 13.93 19.50 -2.86
CA TYR A 36 13.08 18.97 -3.94
C TYR A 36 13.81 17.96 -4.84
N LYS A 37 15.10 18.18 -5.12
CA LYS A 37 15.90 17.23 -5.91
C LYS A 37 15.94 15.86 -5.23
N TYR A 38 16.28 15.81 -3.95
CA TYR A 38 16.38 14.56 -3.21
C TYR A 38 15.02 13.96 -2.90
N LYS A 39 13.98 14.77 -2.67
CA LYS A 39 12.60 14.28 -2.52
C LYS A 39 12.15 13.53 -3.77
N LYS A 40 12.40 14.11 -4.96
CA LYS A 40 12.11 13.45 -6.23
C LYS A 40 12.96 12.18 -6.44
N LEU A 41 14.27 12.25 -6.21
CA LEU A 41 15.16 11.09 -6.40
C LEU A 41 14.79 9.92 -5.49
N ILE A 42 14.45 10.20 -4.24
CA ILE A 42 14.11 9.15 -3.26
C ILE A 42 12.69 8.62 -3.51
N MET A 43 11.71 9.46 -3.84
CA MET A 43 10.37 8.99 -4.23
C MET A 43 10.44 8.15 -5.52
N GLN A 44 11.19 8.57 -6.54
CA GLN A 44 11.36 7.77 -7.76
C GLN A 44 12.10 6.46 -7.50
N SER A 45 13.04 6.44 -6.55
CA SER A 45 13.68 5.21 -6.11
C SER A 45 12.71 4.29 -5.38
N ASP A 46 11.76 4.83 -4.61
CA ASP A 46 10.74 4.05 -3.90
C ASP A 46 9.68 3.52 -4.89
N GLU A 47 9.26 4.30 -5.89
CA GLU A 47 8.34 3.89 -6.96
C GLU A 47 8.97 2.87 -7.94
N LEU A 48 10.29 2.92 -8.15
CA LEU A 48 11.00 1.88 -8.92
C LEU A 48 11.17 0.60 -8.09
N PHE A 49 11.13 0.72 -6.76
CA PHE A 49 11.05 -0.36 -5.79
C PHE A 49 9.60 -0.54 -5.30
N ASN A 50 8.66 -0.69 -6.23
CA ASN A 50 7.42 -1.38 -5.91
C ASN A 50 7.80 -2.81 -5.49
N GLN A 51 8.01 -2.99 -4.19
CA GLN A 51 8.05 -4.30 -3.56
C GLN A 51 6.69 -4.93 -3.85
N VAL A 52 6.66 -5.80 -4.86
CA VAL A 52 5.54 -6.71 -5.06
C VAL A 52 5.55 -7.59 -3.82
N THR A 53 4.72 -7.24 -2.85
CA THR A 53 4.33 -8.17 -1.81
C THR A 53 3.66 -9.32 -2.55
N VAL A 54 4.35 -10.45 -2.66
CA VAL A 54 3.71 -11.72 -2.99
C VAL A 54 2.80 -11.98 -1.80
N ILE A 55 1.56 -11.53 -1.91
CA ILE A 55 0.48 -12.14 -1.17
C ILE A 55 0.42 -13.51 -1.83
N ASP A 56 0.88 -14.55 -1.15
CA ASP A 56 0.38 -15.89 -1.45
C ASP A 56 -1.14 -15.77 -1.25
N GLU A 57 -1.85 -15.42 -2.33
CA GLU A 57 -3.29 -15.63 -2.40
C GLU A 57 -3.44 -17.14 -2.29
N GLU A 58 -3.57 -17.63 -1.05
CA GLU A 58 -4.18 -18.93 -0.80
C GLU A 58 -5.41 -18.97 -1.71
N PRO A 59 -5.53 -19.98 -2.59
CA PRO A 59 -6.60 -19.99 -3.57
C PRO A 59 -7.90 -19.84 -2.79
N VAL A 60 -8.57 -18.69 -2.96
CA VAL A 60 -9.84 -18.42 -2.29
C VAL A 60 -10.74 -19.58 -2.66
N SER A 61 -11.01 -20.45 -1.69
CA SER A 61 -11.77 -21.67 -1.93
C SER A 61 -13.10 -21.26 -2.54
N THR A 62 -13.34 -21.70 -3.77
CA THR A 62 -14.60 -21.42 -4.48
C THR A 62 -15.73 -22.28 -3.93
N MET A 63 -15.44 -23.18 -3.00
CA MET A 63 -16.43 -24.02 -2.33
C MET A 63 -17.18 -23.20 -1.28
N ILE A 64 -18.48 -23.10 -1.47
CA ILE A 64 -19.41 -22.55 -0.50
C ILE A 64 -20.17 -23.69 0.18
N GLU A 65 -20.47 -23.51 1.46
CA GLU A 65 -21.31 -24.42 2.24
C GLU A 65 -22.52 -23.65 2.75
N PHE A 66 -23.72 -24.20 2.55
CA PHE A 66 -24.98 -23.62 3.05
C PHE A 66 -26.00 -24.70 3.37
N GLN A 67 -27.01 -24.37 4.17
CA GLN A 67 -28.05 -25.30 4.61
C GLN A 67 -29.41 -25.00 3.97
N ILE A 68 -30.08 -26.03 3.47
CA ILE A 68 -31.45 -25.97 2.96
C ILE A 68 -32.25 -27.10 3.60
N ASP A 69 -33.36 -26.78 4.29
CA ASP A 69 -34.26 -27.76 4.91
C ASP A 69 -33.53 -28.84 5.75
N GLY A 70 -32.50 -28.41 6.51
CA GLY A 70 -31.70 -29.30 7.36
C GLY A 70 -30.63 -30.13 6.64
N HIS A 71 -30.45 -29.94 5.33
CA HIS A 71 -29.39 -30.58 4.54
C HIS A 71 -28.23 -29.62 4.29
N THR A 72 -27.00 -30.08 4.51
CA THR A 72 -25.78 -29.34 4.18
C THR A 72 -25.42 -29.56 2.71
N ILE A 73 -25.31 -28.47 1.96
CA ILE A 73 -24.91 -28.47 0.56
C ILE A 73 -23.54 -27.81 0.45
N ASN A 74 -22.59 -28.51 -0.18
CA ASN A 74 -21.27 -28.01 -0.49
C ASN A 74 -21.09 -28.01 -2.00
N CYS A 75 -20.85 -26.83 -2.59
CA CYS A 75 -20.66 -26.71 -4.03
C CYS A 75 -19.75 -25.53 -4.40
N ASP A 76 -19.24 -25.55 -5.63
CA ASP A 76 -18.55 -24.39 -6.18
C ASP A 76 -19.54 -23.22 -6.39
N ILE A 77 -19.14 -22.00 -6.01
CA ILE A 77 -19.95 -20.78 -6.06
C ILE A 77 -20.54 -20.52 -7.45
N LYS A 78 -19.89 -20.96 -8.53
CA LYS A 78 -20.42 -20.82 -9.91
C LYS A 78 -21.73 -21.58 -10.13
N TYR A 79 -22.01 -22.60 -9.33
CA TYR A 79 -23.25 -23.37 -9.40
C TYR A 79 -24.34 -22.86 -8.45
N LEU A 80 -24.05 -21.88 -7.59
CA LEU A 80 -25.03 -21.34 -6.65
C LEU A 80 -26.29 -20.85 -7.35
N HIS A 81 -26.15 -20.16 -8.49
CA HIS A 81 -27.29 -19.66 -9.25
C HIS A 81 -28.23 -20.79 -9.72
N LEU A 82 -27.69 -21.96 -10.08
CA LEU A 82 -28.51 -23.11 -10.50
C LEU A 82 -29.34 -23.64 -9.33
N ILE A 83 -28.74 -23.71 -8.16
CA ILE A 83 -29.40 -24.21 -6.95
C ILE A 83 -30.50 -23.22 -6.52
N VAL A 84 -30.18 -21.92 -6.46
CA VAL A 84 -31.16 -20.88 -6.11
C VAL A 84 -32.30 -20.80 -7.12
N SER A 85 -32.05 -21.06 -8.41
CA SER A 85 -33.10 -21.08 -9.43
C SER A 85 -34.02 -22.30 -9.39
N ALA A 86 -33.64 -23.35 -8.65
CA ALA A 86 -34.37 -24.61 -8.54
C ALA A 86 -35.17 -24.73 -7.23
N LEU A 87 -35.04 -23.75 -6.33
CA LEU A 87 -35.85 -23.58 -5.11
C LEU A 87 -37.08 -22.71 -5.41
#